data_AF-A0A1W6ZX27-F1
#
_entry.id   AF-A0A1W6ZX27-F1
#
_cell.length_a   1.000
_cell.length_b   1.000
_cell.length_c   1.000
_cell.angle_alpha   90.00
_cell.angle_beta   90.00
_cell.angle_gamma   90.00
#
_symmetry.space_group_name_H-M   'P 1'
#
loop_
_entity.id
_entity.type
_entity.pdbx_description
1 polymer ?
#
loop_
_entity_poly.entity_id
_entity_poly.type
_entity_poly.pdbx_seq_one_letter_code
_entity_poly.pdbx_strand_id
1 'polypeptide(L)'
;MAVACQFFMALRRNGNHGSGDNQREIQRMTEPKTKGKGATVAYLLANKDFAGDVCLPWPFSKNEYGYGHFGHLGKQHKAHRFMCELVHGPAPSPAHQAAHSCGNGYLGCVNPRHLSWKTATENQLDRAVHGTTKRKGPRATLTDQQVAEIRDLEGKMTNTAIAARYGVHRETVGNILRGISWKGEMINPNRNFDPQIRQQMVRRAKEMRDSGKTLKSIGETLGISRTGAGWFVQEAEGKR
;
A
#
# COMPACT_ATOMS: atom_id res chain seq x y z
N MET A 1 -43.83 7.49 -50.67
CA MET A 1 -43.30 8.73 -51.28
C MET A 1 -42.42 9.39 -50.21
N ALA A 2 -41.16 9.00 -50.05
CA ALA A 2 -39.98 9.52 -50.77
C ALA A 2 -39.88 11.05 -50.71
N VAL A 3 -38.93 11.59 -49.92
CA VAL A 3 -37.86 12.50 -50.39
C VAL A 3 -36.65 12.35 -49.44
N ALA A 4 -35.49 12.14 -50.05
CA ALA A 4 -34.16 12.05 -49.46
C ALA A 4 -33.37 13.37 -49.64
N CYS A 5 -32.11 13.34 -49.19
CA CYS A 5 -30.98 14.21 -49.57
C CYS A 5 -30.77 15.49 -48.76
N GLN A 6 -29.54 15.92 -48.41
CA GLN A 6 -28.19 15.33 -48.37
C GLN A 6 -27.25 16.43 -47.81
N PHE A 7 -25.97 16.09 -47.60
CA PHE A 7 -24.77 16.95 -47.43
C PHE A 7 -24.28 17.23 -45.99
N PHE A 8 -23.26 16.46 -45.56
CA PHE A 8 -21.86 16.87 -45.78
C PHE A 8 -20.91 15.68 -45.55
N MET A 9 -20.17 15.26 -46.57
CA MET A 9 -18.91 14.53 -46.41
C MET A 9 -17.80 15.54 -46.14
N ALA A 10 -16.86 15.21 -45.23
CA ALA A 10 -15.42 15.08 -45.54
C ALA A 10 -14.50 15.38 -44.32
N LEU A 11 -13.62 14.40 -44.02
CA LEU A 11 -12.28 14.51 -43.39
C LEU A 11 -12.26 14.75 -41.86
N ARG A 12 -11.49 14.05 -41.00
CA ARG A 12 -10.19 13.39 -41.12
C ARG A 12 -10.06 12.19 -40.15
N ARG A 13 -9.00 11.43 -40.40
CA ARG A 13 -8.47 10.18 -39.85
C ARG A 13 -8.30 10.07 -38.32
N ASN A 14 -8.21 8.79 -37.93
CA ASN A 14 -7.45 8.17 -36.83
C ASN A 14 -8.11 8.09 -35.44
N GLY A 15 -8.29 6.85 -34.97
CA GLY A 15 -8.30 6.57 -33.53
C GLY A 15 -9.04 5.30 -33.11
N ASN A 16 -8.27 4.24 -32.89
CA ASN A 16 -8.49 3.18 -31.91
C ASN A 16 -9.55 2.08 -32.17
N HIS A 17 -9.05 0.95 -32.64
CA HIS A 17 -9.63 -0.38 -32.41
C HIS A 17 -9.35 -0.76 -30.95
N GLY A 18 -10.38 -1.00 -30.12
CA GLY A 18 -10.12 -1.55 -28.78
C GLY A 18 -11.25 -1.62 -27.75
N SER A 19 -12.51 -1.33 -28.08
CA SER A 19 -13.60 -1.31 -27.09
C SER A 19 -14.72 -2.33 -27.30
N GLY A 20 -14.78 -3.00 -28.46
CA GLY A 20 -15.87 -3.93 -28.81
C GLY A 20 -15.70 -5.37 -28.32
N ASP A 21 -14.46 -5.84 -28.12
CA ASP A 21 -14.19 -7.24 -27.75
C ASP A 21 -14.48 -7.54 -26.27
N ASN A 22 -14.19 -6.58 -25.38
CA ASN A 22 -14.33 -6.80 -23.94
C ASN A 22 -15.78 -7.00 -23.48
N GLN A 23 -16.76 -6.32 -24.10
CA GLN A 23 -18.17 -6.48 -23.74
C GLN A 23 -18.75 -7.83 -24.19
N ARG A 24 -18.32 -8.35 -25.35
CA ARG A 24 -18.74 -9.68 -25.84
C ARG A 24 -18.12 -10.80 -25.01
N GLU A 25 -16.90 -10.61 -24.51
CA GLU A 25 -16.25 -11.55 -23.59
C GLU A 25 -16.96 -11.60 -22.23
N ILE A 26 -17.39 -10.46 -21.68
CA ILE A 26 -18.20 -10.38 -20.45
C ILE A 26 -19.53 -11.12 -20.60
N GLN A 27 -20.25 -10.90 -21.71
CA GLN A 27 -21.52 -11.58 -21.97
C GLN A 27 -21.32 -13.11 -22.11
N ARG A 28 -20.25 -13.56 -22.78
CA ARG A 28 -19.86 -14.98 -22.83
C ARG A 28 -19.49 -15.57 -21.47
N MET A 29 -18.83 -14.80 -20.59
CA MET A 29 -18.46 -15.25 -19.25
C MET A 29 -19.68 -15.47 -18.33
N THR A 30 -20.78 -14.77 -18.61
CA THR A 30 -22.06 -14.89 -17.89
C THR A 30 -22.98 -16.00 -18.41
N GLU A 31 -22.73 -16.55 -19.60
CA GLU A 31 -23.55 -17.64 -20.16
C GLU A 31 -23.17 -19.01 -19.55
N PRO A 32 -24.15 -19.78 -19.04
CA PRO A 32 -23.89 -21.10 -18.50
C PRO A 32 -23.73 -22.11 -19.65
N LYS A 33 -22.49 -22.45 -20.01
CA LYS A 33 -22.18 -23.60 -20.88
C LYS A 33 -21.21 -24.55 -20.16
N THR A 34 -21.63 -25.81 -20.10
CA THR A 34 -21.24 -26.88 -19.17
C THR A 34 -19.77 -27.30 -19.16
N LYS A 35 -19.14 -27.32 -17.97
CA LYS A 35 -18.59 -28.50 -17.24
C LYS A 35 -17.77 -28.00 -16.05
N GLY A 36 -18.32 -28.17 -14.85
CA GLY A 36 -17.70 -27.77 -13.58
C GLY A 36 -18.70 -27.15 -12.60
N LYS A 37 -19.74 -27.91 -12.21
CA LYS A 37 -20.75 -27.66 -11.15
C LYS A 37 -21.33 -26.25 -10.90
N GLY A 38 -20.98 -25.19 -11.63
CA GLY A 38 -21.58 -23.84 -11.61
C GLY A 38 -21.55 -23.08 -10.27
N ALA A 39 -21.37 -23.77 -9.14
CA ALA A 39 -21.60 -23.26 -7.79
C ALA A 39 -20.64 -22.12 -7.42
N THR A 40 -19.41 -22.15 -7.93
CA THR A 40 -18.42 -21.09 -7.73
C THR A 40 -18.86 -19.79 -8.40
N VAL A 41 -19.23 -19.84 -9.69
CA VAL A 41 -19.73 -18.69 -10.44
C VAL A 41 -21.08 -18.23 -9.90
N ALA A 42 -21.99 -19.17 -9.59
CA ALA A 42 -23.29 -18.87 -9.00
C ALA A 42 -23.15 -18.15 -7.66
N TYR A 43 -22.20 -18.54 -6.80
CA TYR A 43 -21.92 -17.84 -5.55
C TYR A 43 -21.48 -16.39 -5.80
N LEU A 44 -20.58 -16.15 -6.76
CA LEU A 44 -20.12 -14.80 -7.09
C LEU A 44 -21.27 -13.95 -7.65
N LEU A 45 -22.09 -14.50 -8.55
CA LEU A 45 -23.25 -13.80 -9.11
C LEU A 45 -24.31 -13.48 -8.05
N ALA A 46 -24.57 -14.42 -7.12
CA ALA A 46 -25.53 -14.21 -6.04
C ALA A 46 -25.08 -13.17 -5.01
N ASN A 47 -23.76 -12.92 -4.90
CA ASN A 47 -23.19 -12.00 -3.91
C ASN A 47 -22.55 -10.75 -4.52
N LYS A 48 -22.71 -10.50 -5.83
CA LYS A 48 -22.13 -9.33 -6.50
C LYS A 48 -22.69 -8.01 -5.95
N ASP A 49 -23.93 -8.04 -5.45
CA ASP A 49 -24.65 -6.89 -4.87
C ASP A 49 -24.57 -6.88 -3.33
N PHE A 50 -23.68 -7.69 -2.73
CA PHE A 50 -23.50 -7.72 -1.27
C PHE A 50 -23.04 -6.35 -0.75
N ALA A 51 -23.90 -5.70 0.04
CA ALA A 51 -23.69 -4.32 0.50
C ALA A 51 -23.06 -4.20 1.90
N GLY A 52 -22.81 -5.32 2.59
CA GLY A 52 -22.21 -5.29 3.93
C GLY A 52 -20.73 -4.87 3.89
N ASP A 53 -20.24 -4.22 4.95
CA ASP A 53 -18.82 -3.85 5.08
C ASP A 53 -17.97 -4.96 5.75
N VAL A 54 -18.56 -6.11 6.05
CA VAL A 54 -17.85 -7.28 6.60
C VAL A 54 -17.20 -8.11 5.48
N CYS A 55 -16.09 -8.78 5.76
CA CYS A 55 -15.46 -9.65 4.75
C CYS A 55 -16.42 -10.79 4.35
N LEU A 56 -16.57 -11.01 3.04
CA LEU A 56 -17.32 -12.13 2.49
C LEU A 56 -16.33 -13.25 2.15
N PRO A 57 -16.21 -14.31 2.96
CA PRO A 57 -15.25 -15.37 2.70
C PRO A 57 -15.63 -16.21 1.48
N TRP A 58 -14.62 -16.66 0.73
CA TRP A 58 -14.77 -17.64 -0.32
C TRP A 58 -14.91 -19.05 0.26
N PRO A 59 -16.05 -19.75 0.06
CA PRO A 59 -16.31 -21.03 0.71
C PRO A 59 -15.69 -22.24 -0.04
N PHE A 60 -15.06 -22.02 -1.19
CA PHE A 60 -14.49 -23.08 -2.02
C PHE A 60 -12.95 -23.09 -1.97
N SER A 61 -12.31 -23.81 -2.89
CA SER A 61 -10.86 -24.00 -2.95
C SER A 61 -10.09 -22.68 -2.92
N LYS A 62 -9.04 -22.67 -2.09
CA LYS A 62 -8.05 -21.58 -1.95
C LYS A 62 -6.67 -22.12 -2.31
N ASN A 63 -5.80 -21.27 -2.83
CA ASN A 63 -4.42 -21.66 -3.12
C ASN A 63 -3.55 -21.62 -1.85
N GLU A 64 -2.26 -21.96 -1.97
CA GLU A 64 -1.29 -21.95 -0.87
C GLU A 64 -1.14 -20.57 -0.17
N TYR A 65 -1.51 -19.48 -0.86
CA TYR A 65 -1.49 -18.12 -0.32
C TYR A 65 -2.85 -17.68 0.26
N GLY A 66 -3.84 -18.58 0.29
CA GLY A 66 -5.17 -18.34 0.83
C GLY A 66 -6.15 -17.61 -0.11
N TYR A 67 -5.75 -17.34 -1.36
CA TYR A 67 -6.64 -16.73 -2.35
C TYR A 67 -7.59 -17.77 -2.95
N GLY A 68 -8.88 -17.44 -2.97
CA GLY A 68 -9.90 -18.25 -3.64
C GLY A 68 -9.64 -18.38 -5.14
N HIS A 69 -9.78 -19.59 -5.68
CA HIS A 69 -9.64 -19.88 -7.10
C HIS A 69 -10.70 -20.90 -7.56
N PHE A 70 -11.00 -20.90 -8.85
CA PHE A 70 -11.92 -21.87 -9.46
C PHE A 70 -11.68 -22.00 -10.96
N GLY A 71 -12.07 -23.15 -11.53
CA GLY A 71 -12.12 -23.35 -12.98
C GLY A 71 -13.46 -22.91 -13.56
N HIS A 72 -13.45 -22.16 -14.67
CA HIS A 72 -14.65 -21.80 -15.44
C HIS A 72 -14.28 -21.70 -16.93
N LEU A 73 -15.08 -22.34 -17.78
CA LEU A 73 -14.87 -22.43 -19.24
C LEU A 73 -13.45 -22.88 -19.62
N GLY A 74 -12.92 -23.89 -18.91
CA GLY A 74 -11.57 -24.43 -19.16
C GLY A 74 -10.41 -23.54 -18.73
N LYS A 75 -10.68 -22.37 -18.12
CA LYS A 75 -9.66 -21.45 -17.59
C LYS A 75 -9.70 -21.43 -16.06
N GLN A 76 -8.55 -21.20 -15.43
CA GLN A 76 -8.45 -20.97 -13.98
C GLN A 76 -8.60 -19.49 -13.68
N HIS A 77 -9.45 -19.16 -12.71
CA HIS A 77 -9.78 -17.81 -12.30
C HIS A 77 -9.49 -17.59 -10.83
N LYS A 78 -9.09 -16.36 -10.47
CA LYS A 78 -9.02 -15.89 -9.07
C LYS A 78 -10.38 -15.35 -8.68
N ALA A 79 -10.96 -15.84 -7.59
CA ALA A 79 -12.33 -15.49 -7.17
C ALA A 79 -12.52 -13.97 -6.94
N HIS A 80 -11.58 -13.34 -6.24
CA HIS A 80 -11.63 -11.89 -6.00
C HIS A 80 -11.49 -11.06 -7.27
N ARG A 81 -10.67 -11.50 -8.24
CA ARG A 81 -10.52 -10.78 -9.51
C ARG A 81 -11.80 -10.89 -10.33
N PHE A 82 -12.38 -12.09 -10.40
CA PHE A 82 -13.64 -12.32 -11.11
C PHE A 82 -14.77 -11.49 -10.50
N MET A 83 -14.86 -11.40 -9.16
CA MET A 83 -15.84 -10.52 -8.51
C MET A 83 -15.60 -9.04 -8.86
N CYS A 84 -14.35 -8.58 -8.86
CA CYS A 84 -14.00 -7.22 -9.23
C CYS A 84 -14.41 -6.91 -10.68
N GLU A 85 -14.25 -7.88 -11.59
CA GLU A 85 -14.70 -7.77 -12.99
C GLU A 85 -16.23 -7.71 -13.11
N LEU A 86 -16.96 -8.49 -12.31
CA LEU A 86 -18.44 -8.47 -12.30
C LEU A 86 -19.02 -7.12 -11.86
N VAL A 87 -18.36 -6.43 -10.92
CA VAL A 87 -18.90 -5.23 -10.26
C VAL A 87 -18.37 -3.94 -10.86
N HIS A 88 -17.08 -3.91 -11.22
CA HIS A 88 -16.40 -2.72 -11.73
C HIS A 88 -16.12 -2.79 -13.24
N GLY A 89 -16.49 -3.90 -13.89
CA GLY A 89 -16.14 -4.15 -15.27
C GLY A 89 -14.67 -4.59 -15.44
N PRO A 90 -14.22 -4.73 -16.69
CA PRO A 90 -12.91 -5.30 -16.99
C PRO A 90 -11.80 -4.42 -16.42
N ALA A 91 -10.67 -5.05 -16.10
CA ALA A 91 -9.48 -4.32 -15.66
C ALA A 91 -9.10 -3.24 -16.69
N PRO A 92 -8.85 -1.98 -16.28
CA PRO A 92 -8.51 -0.90 -17.21
C PRO A 92 -7.26 -1.17 -18.04
N SER A 93 -6.35 -2.00 -17.53
CA SER A 93 -5.22 -2.53 -18.30
C SER A 93 -4.79 -3.90 -17.76
N PRO A 94 -4.00 -4.68 -18.52
CA PRO A 94 -3.45 -5.95 -18.06
C PRO A 94 -2.58 -5.84 -16.78
N ALA A 95 -2.03 -4.65 -16.51
CA ALA A 95 -1.22 -4.39 -15.33
C ALA A 95 -2.04 -4.16 -14.05
N HIS A 96 -3.36 -3.93 -14.17
CA HIS A 96 -4.23 -3.72 -13.00
C HIS A 96 -4.49 -5.02 -12.25
N GLN A 97 -4.44 -4.91 -10.93
CA GLN A 97 -4.72 -5.97 -9.97
C GLN A 97 -5.98 -5.62 -9.20
N ALA A 98 -6.79 -6.62 -8.89
CA ALA A 98 -7.89 -6.47 -7.96
C ALA A 98 -7.30 -6.41 -6.54
N ALA A 99 -7.34 -5.23 -5.92
CA ALA A 99 -6.78 -4.96 -4.61
C ALA A 99 -7.87 -5.00 -3.54
N HIS A 100 -7.50 -5.48 -2.34
CA HIS A 100 -8.38 -5.56 -1.18
C HIS A 100 -8.15 -4.39 -0.23
N SER A 101 -9.14 -3.51 -0.07
CA SER A 101 -9.10 -2.44 0.96
C SER A 101 -9.18 -2.98 2.39
N CYS A 102 -9.76 -4.16 2.59
CA CYS A 102 -9.89 -4.79 3.91
C CYS A 102 -8.59 -5.44 4.43
N GLY A 103 -7.54 -5.55 3.61
CA GLY A 103 -6.30 -6.28 3.97
C GLY A 103 -6.44 -7.80 4.15
N ASN A 104 -7.66 -8.35 4.11
CA ASN A 104 -7.98 -9.75 4.39
C ASN A 104 -8.11 -10.63 3.13
N GLY A 105 -7.48 -10.24 2.02
CA GLY A 105 -7.50 -11.01 0.77
C GLY A 105 -6.94 -12.43 0.91
N TYR A 106 -5.97 -12.62 1.81
CA TYR A 106 -5.36 -13.92 2.14
C TYR A 106 -6.32 -14.88 2.88
N LEU A 107 -7.45 -14.39 3.39
CA LEU A 107 -8.52 -15.23 3.94
C LEU A 107 -9.56 -15.63 2.89
N GLY A 108 -9.37 -15.22 1.63
CA GLY A 108 -10.29 -15.47 0.54
C GLY A 108 -11.46 -14.49 0.48
N CYS A 109 -11.29 -13.23 0.93
CA CYS A 109 -12.35 -12.23 0.82
C CYS A 109 -12.74 -11.98 -0.66
N VAL A 110 -14.05 -12.05 -0.94
CA VAL A 110 -14.67 -11.74 -2.24
C VAL A 110 -15.78 -10.69 -2.11
N ASN A 111 -15.78 -9.88 -1.04
CA ASN A 111 -16.75 -8.80 -0.89
C ASN A 111 -16.55 -7.75 -2.00
N PRO A 112 -17.59 -7.41 -2.79
CA PRO A 112 -17.49 -6.46 -3.88
C PRO A 112 -17.03 -5.06 -3.45
N ARG A 113 -17.46 -4.56 -2.28
CA ARG A 113 -17.06 -3.25 -1.74
C ARG A 113 -15.62 -3.19 -1.25
N HIS A 114 -15.00 -4.34 -1.01
CA HIS A 114 -13.60 -4.44 -0.62
C HIS A 114 -12.65 -4.53 -1.81
N LEU A 115 -13.16 -4.61 -3.04
CA LEU A 115 -12.38 -4.83 -4.24
C LEU A 115 -12.35 -3.57 -5.08
N SER A 116 -11.20 -3.32 -5.71
CA SER A 116 -11.03 -2.22 -6.65
C SER A 116 -9.88 -2.52 -7.59
N TRP A 117 -9.90 -1.95 -8.78
CA TRP A 117 -8.75 -1.99 -9.68
C TRP A 117 -7.68 -1.03 -9.19
N LYS A 118 -6.48 -1.55 -8.97
CA LYS A 118 -5.29 -0.75 -8.66
C LYS A 118 -4.11 -1.16 -9.53
N THR A 119 -3.29 -0.20 -9.89
CA THR A 119 -1.96 -0.47 -10.44
C THR A 119 -1.07 -1.11 -9.38
N ALA A 120 0.01 -1.78 -9.81
CA ALA A 120 0.99 -2.33 -8.87
C ALA A 120 1.58 -1.25 -7.95
N THR A 121 1.76 -0.03 -8.45
CA THR A 121 2.26 1.12 -7.68
C THR A 121 1.25 1.57 -6.62
N GLU A 122 -0.02 1.71 -6.97
CA GLU A 122 -1.09 2.07 -6.02
C GLU A 122 -1.33 0.97 -4.98
N ASN A 123 -1.29 -0.30 -5.39
CA ASN A 123 -1.42 -1.44 -4.48
C ASN A 123 -0.22 -1.52 -3.51
N GLN A 124 0.98 -1.12 -3.93
CA GLN A 124 2.15 -1.04 -3.05
C GLN A 124 2.06 0.13 -2.06
N LEU A 125 1.49 1.26 -2.46
CA LEU A 125 1.22 2.40 -1.58
C LEU A 125 0.18 2.03 -0.52
N ASP A 126 -0.90 1.34 -0.90
CA ASP A 126 -1.91 0.79 0.02
C ASP A 126 -1.30 -0.17 1.05
N ARG A 127 -0.33 -1.01 0.65
CA ARG A 127 0.36 -1.92 1.58
C ARG A 127 1.21 -1.19 2.62
N ALA A 128 1.63 0.04 2.35
CA ALA A 128 2.28 0.90 3.33
C ALA A 128 1.25 1.51 4.31
N VAL A 129 0.04 1.81 3.84
CA VAL A 129 -1.07 2.35 4.65
C VAL A 129 -1.73 1.27 5.51
N HIS A 130 -1.93 0.06 4.99
CA HIS A 130 -2.58 -1.06 5.69
C HIS A 130 -1.64 -1.92 6.55
N GLY A 131 -0.35 -1.56 6.68
CA GLY A 131 0.60 -2.27 7.54
C GLY A 131 0.91 -3.73 7.14
N THR A 132 0.43 -4.21 5.99
CA THR A 132 0.58 -5.61 5.53
C THR A 132 1.93 -5.89 4.83
N THR A 133 2.95 -5.09 5.13
CA THR A 133 4.31 -5.44 4.69
C THR A 133 4.76 -6.71 5.41
N LYS A 134 4.80 -7.83 4.67
CA LYS A 134 5.48 -9.07 5.07
C LYS A 134 6.98 -8.76 5.28
N ARG A 135 7.35 -8.27 6.45
CA ARG A 135 8.72 -8.30 7.00
C ARG A 135 8.89 -9.35 8.11
N LYS A 136 7.91 -10.24 8.28
CA LYS A 136 7.95 -11.31 9.29
C LYS A 136 8.29 -12.64 8.62
N GLY A 137 9.58 -12.86 8.35
CA GLY A 137 10.09 -14.22 8.15
C GLY A 137 10.41 -14.84 9.52
N PRO A 138 10.35 -16.18 9.67
CA PRO A 138 10.68 -16.90 10.91
C PRO A 138 12.16 -16.78 11.35
N ARG A 139 12.97 -15.98 10.66
CA ARG A 139 14.39 -15.71 10.96
C ARG A 139 14.63 -14.29 11.48
N ALA A 140 13.59 -13.52 11.78
CA ALA A 140 13.77 -12.21 12.39
C ALA A 140 14.37 -12.39 13.79
N THR A 141 15.62 -11.96 13.97
CA THR A 141 16.36 -12.04 15.25
C THR A 141 15.72 -11.21 16.37
N LEU A 142 14.85 -10.26 16.03
CA LEU A 142 14.21 -9.35 16.97
C LEU A 142 12.68 -9.36 16.79
N THR A 143 11.94 -9.23 17.88
CA THR A 143 10.48 -9.09 17.92
C THR A 143 10.07 -7.61 17.84
N ASP A 144 8.79 -7.35 17.52
CA ASP A 144 8.23 -5.98 17.53
C ASP A 144 8.41 -5.29 18.89
N GLN A 145 8.24 -6.05 19.99
CA GLN A 145 8.43 -5.57 21.35
C GLN A 145 9.90 -5.22 21.63
N GLN A 146 10.84 -6.07 21.22
CA GLN A 146 12.27 -5.79 21.36
C GLN A 146 12.69 -4.57 20.53
N VAL A 147 12.08 -4.37 19.37
CA VAL A 147 12.31 -3.20 18.52
C VAL A 147 11.76 -1.93 19.18
N ALA A 148 10.61 -1.99 19.84
CA ALA A 148 10.08 -0.88 20.63
C ALA A 148 11.02 -0.54 21.82
N GLU A 149 11.47 -1.55 22.57
CA GLU A 149 12.44 -1.35 23.66
C GLU A 149 13.77 -0.76 23.17
N ILE A 150 14.28 -1.23 22.02
CA ILE A 150 15.49 -0.67 21.40
C ILE A 150 15.30 0.83 21.08
N ARG A 151 14.12 1.24 20.61
CA ARG A 151 13.80 2.66 20.36
C ARG A 151 13.73 3.46 21.66
N ASP A 152 13.15 2.91 22.72
CA ASP A 152 13.08 3.58 24.03
C ASP A 152 14.44 3.76 24.72
N LEU A 153 15.42 2.94 24.35
CA LEU A 153 16.80 3.01 24.83
C LEU A 153 17.66 4.03 24.05
N GLU A 154 17.14 4.60 22.96
CA GLU A 154 17.83 5.63 22.19
C GLU A 154 18.18 6.84 23.08
N GLY A 155 19.46 7.23 23.10
CA GLY A 155 19.95 8.33 23.93
C GLY A 155 20.14 7.99 25.41
N LYS A 156 19.64 6.83 25.89
CA LYS A 156 19.89 6.32 27.25
C LYS A 156 21.05 5.33 27.29
N MET A 157 21.30 4.63 26.18
CA MET A 157 22.39 3.67 26.02
C MET A 157 23.10 3.85 24.68
N THR A 158 24.35 3.39 24.58
CA THR A 158 25.07 3.35 23.30
C THR A 158 24.56 2.22 22.42
N ASN A 159 24.60 2.39 21.09
CA ASN A 159 24.19 1.35 20.15
C ASN A 159 24.95 0.03 20.36
N THR A 160 26.21 0.09 20.79
CA THR A 160 27.03 -1.09 21.11
C THR A 160 26.49 -1.82 22.35
N ALA A 161 26.11 -1.10 23.40
CA ALA A 161 25.55 -1.69 24.62
C ALA A 161 24.15 -2.29 24.37
N ILE A 162 23.32 -1.61 23.58
CA ILE A 162 22.02 -2.12 23.15
C ILE A 162 22.21 -3.39 22.31
N ALA A 163 23.15 -3.37 21.36
CA ALA A 163 23.43 -4.52 20.49
C ALA A 163 23.86 -5.77 21.27
N ALA A 164 24.76 -5.60 22.25
CA ALA A 164 25.18 -6.68 23.14
C ALA A 164 24.00 -7.26 23.95
N ARG A 165 23.10 -6.40 24.45
CA ARG A 165 21.93 -6.79 25.24
C ARG A 165 20.96 -7.68 24.45
N TYR A 166 20.78 -7.40 23.17
CA TYR A 166 19.84 -8.13 22.31
C TYR A 166 20.51 -9.15 21.37
N GLY A 167 21.82 -9.39 21.51
CA GLY A 167 22.55 -10.37 20.69
C GLY A 167 22.55 -10.04 19.19
N VAL A 168 22.55 -8.76 18.83
CA VAL A 168 22.54 -8.30 17.43
C VAL A 168 23.77 -7.48 17.09
N HIS A 169 24.03 -7.28 15.80
CA HIS A 169 25.10 -6.39 15.36
C HIS A 169 24.76 -4.91 15.68
N ARG A 170 25.76 -4.09 16.03
CA ARG A 170 25.59 -2.64 16.31
C ARG A 170 24.87 -1.90 15.19
N GLU A 171 25.08 -2.34 13.96
CA GLU A 171 24.46 -1.76 12.77
C GLU A 171 22.97 -2.11 12.67
N THR A 172 22.55 -3.26 13.18
CA THR A 172 21.13 -3.64 13.27
C THR A 172 20.39 -2.65 14.17
N VAL A 173 20.95 -2.30 15.33
CA VAL A 173 20.42 -1.26 16.22
C VAL A 173 20.37 0.07 15.50
N GLY A 174 21.46 0.49 14.84
CA GLY A 174 21.47 1.71 14.04
C GLY A 174 20.42 1.72 12.92
N ASN A 175 20.14 0.59 12.27
CA ASN A 175 19.13 0.46 11.22
C ASN A 175 17.70 0.48 11.78
N ILE A 176 17.49 -0.03 12.99
CA ILE A 176 16.22 0.04 13.72
C ILE A 176 15.91 1.48 14.11
N LEU A 177 16.87 2.17 14.74
CA LEU A 177 16.72 3.56 15.18
C LEU A 177 16.54 4.50 13.99
N ARG A 178 17.18 4.20 12.84
CA ARG A 178 16.99 4.95 11.57
C ARG A 178 15.73 4.55 10.79
N GLY A 179 14.97 3.55 11.23
CA GLY A 179 13.77 3.08 10.52
C GLY A 179 14.04 2.39 9.17
N ILE A 180 15.27 1.98 8.89
CA ILE A 180 15.66 1.33 7.63
C ILE A 180 15.11 -0.11 7.59
N SER A 181 15.43 -0.90 8.62
CA SER A 181 15.09 -2.33 8.71
C SER A 181 13.72 -2.59 9.38
N TRP A 182 13.28 -1.70 10.27
CA TRP A 182 11.97 -1.76 10.93
C TRP A 182 11.21 -0.46 10.68
N LYS A 183 10.50 -0.40 9.54
CA LYS A 183 9.66 0.73 9.15
C LYS A 183 8.39 0.72 10.02
N GLY A 184 8.37 1.56 11.05
CA GLY A 184 7.22 1.88 11.90
C GLY A 184 7.36 3.33 12.36
N GLU A 185 6.49 3.81 13.26
CA GLU A 185 6.55 5.20 13.78
C GLU A 185 7.99 5.59 14.09
N MET A 186 8.46 6.59 13.33
CA MET A 186 9.82 7.08 13.42
C MET A 186 9.92 7.91 14.70
N ILE A 187 10.41 7.32 15.79
CA ILE A 187 10.77 8.07 17.02
C ILE A 187 12.19 8.62 16.91
N ASN A 188 12.66 8.94 15.70
CA ASN A 188 13.87 9.73 15.53
C ASN A 188 13.58 10.87 14.55
N PRO A 189 13.22 12.06 15.05
CA PRO A 189 12.93 13.20 14.19
C PRO A 189 14.16 13.59 13.36
N ASN A 190 15.37 13.15 13.69
CA ASN A 190 16.57 13.81 13.21
C ASN A 190 17.06 13.42 11.80
N ARG A 191 16.43 12.48 11.07
CA ARG A 191 17.06 11.95 9.84
C ARG A 191 16.21 11.63 8.60
N ASN A 192 14.98 12.10 8.50
CA ASN A 192 14.35 12.37 7.19
C ASN A 192 13.06 13.15 7.40
N PHE A 193 13.21 14.47 7.55
CA PHE A 193 12.07 15.36 7.49
C PHE A 193 11.59 15.47 6.04
N ASP A 194 10.27 15.54 5.87
CA ASP A 194 9.69 16.12 4.65
C ASP A 194 10.43 17.43 4.31
N PRO A 195 10.77 17.69 3.03
CA PRO A 195 11.55 18.87 2.66
C PRO A 195 10.98 20.19 3.17
N GLN A 196 9.65 20.34 3.22
CA GLN A 196 8.99 21.54 3.74
C GLN A 196 9.11 21.62 5.26
N ILE A 197 8.87 20.51 5.96
CA ILE A 197 9.02 20.45 7.42
C ILE A 197 10.47 20.73 7.81
N ARG A 198 11.45 20.20 7.06
CA ARG A 198 12.87 20.46 7.28
C ARG A 198 13.18 21.95 7.16
N GLN A 199 12.72 22.60 6.10
CA GLN A 199 12.92 24.04 5.90
C GLN A 199 12.29 24.87 7.03
N GLN A 200 11.11 24.47 7.52
CA GLN A 200 10.45 25.12 8.66
C GLN A 200 11.28 24.95 9.95
N MET A 201 11.80 23.74 10.21
CA MET A 201 12.64 23.44 11.38
C MET A 201 13.98 24.20 11.35
N VAL A 202 14.64 24.26 10.19
CA VAL A 202 15.88 25.05 9.97
C VAL A 202 15.64 26.52 10.28
N ARG A 203 14.58 27.11 9.72
CA ARG A 203 14.20 28.50 9.96
C ARG A 203 13.92 28.76 11.44
N ARG A 204 13.11 27.91 12.07
CA ARG A 204 12.69 28.08 13.45
C ARG A 204 13.84 27.90 14.44
N ALA A 205 14.71 26.93 14.20
CA ALA A 205 15.91 26.72 15.02
C ALA A 205 16.84 27.94 14.98
N LYS A 206 16.99 28.58 13.81
CA LYS A 206 17.76 29.82 13.65
C LYS A 206 17.15 30.98 14.43
N GLU A 207 15.87 31.27 14.26
CA GLU A 207 15.17 32.34 15.00
C GLU A 207 15.31 32.18 16.53
N MET A 208 15.16 30.95 17.01
CA MET A 208 15.33 30.66 18.44
C MET A 208 16.77 30.82 18.90
N ARG A 209 17.76 30.51 18.03
CA ARG A 209 19.16 30.69 18.35
C ARG A 209 19.55 32.17 18.40
N ASP A 210 19.07 32.95 17.44
CA ASP A 210 19.31 34.40 17.34
C ASP A 210 18.68 35.15 18.53
N SER A 211 17.56 34.65 19.07
CA SER A 211 16.96 35.14 20.32
C SER A 211 17.66 34.65 21.60
N GLY A 212 18.84 34.03 21.48
CA GLY A 212 19.68 33.64 22.61
C GLY A 212 19.33 32.30 23.26
N LYS A 213 18.41 31.50 22.72
CA LYS A 213 18.06 30.21 23.31
C LYS A 213 19.18 29.19 23.16
N THR A 214 19.30 28.32 24.17
CA THR A 214 20.26 27.21 24.17
C THR A 214 19.81 26.08 23.24
N LEU A 215 20.75 25.30 22.70
CA LEU A 215 20.42 24.14 21.83
C LEU A 215 19.54 23.10 22.53
N LYS A 216 19.64 23.01 23.87
CA LYS A 216 18.76 22.13 24.68
C LYS A 216 17.31 22.63 24.62
N SER A 217 17.09 23.92 24.90
CA SER A 217 15.76 24.54 24.86
C SER A 217 15.16 24.53 23.45
N ILE A 218 15.97 24.71 22.41
CA ILE A 218 15.55 24.58 21.01
C ILE A 218 15.09 23.15 20.71
N GLY A 219 15.86 22.14 21.13
CA GLY A 219 15.50 20.74 20.97
C GLY A 219 14.16 20.40 21.64
N GLU A 220 13.99 20.80 22.91
CA GLU A 220 12.75 20.60 23.67
C GLU A 220 11.55 21.25 22.97
N THR A 221 11.70 22.47 22.45
CA THR A 221 10.62 23.22 21.78
C THR A 221 10.23 22.61 20.43
N LEU A 222 11.20 22.11 19.67
CA LEU A 222 10.97 21.52 18.34
C LEU A 222 10.67 20.02 18.39
N GLY A 223 10.64 19.42 19.58
CA GLY A 223 10.46 17.97 19.74
C GLY A 223 11.62 17.15 19.17
N ILE A 224 12.84 17.68 19.20
CA ILE A 224 14.05 17.04 18.64
C ILE A 224 15.18 17.00 19.66
N SER A 225 16.17 16.12 19.42
CA SER A 225 17.36 16.07 20.28
C SER A 225 18.15 17.39 20.26
N ARG A 226 18.87 17.72 21.35
CA ARG A 226 19.85 18.84 21.40
C ARG A 226 20.80 18.82 20.19
N THR A 227 21.27 17.63 19.83
CA THR A 227 22.16 17.42 18.69
C THR A 227 21.46 17.80 17.38
N GLY A 228 20.19 17.41 17.19
CA GLY A 228 19.39 17.79 16.03
C GLY A 228 19.12 19.29 15.93
N ALA A 229 18.85 19.96 17.06
CA ALA A 229 18.78 21.41 17.10
C ALA A 229 20.11 22.05 16.64
N GLY A 230 21.25 21.51 17.07
CA GLY A 230 22.57 21.95 16.60
C GLY A 230 22.77 21.78 15.10
N TRP A 231 22.27 20.68 14.53
CA TRP A 231 22.37 20.40 13.09
C TRP A 231 21.60 21.43 12.27
N PHE A 232 20.38 21.78 12.69
CA PHE A 232 19.56 22.77 11.99
C PHE A 232 20.11 24.19 12.06
N VAL A 233 20.68 24.58 13.21
CA VAL A 233 21.36 25.87 13.34
C VAL A 233 22.56 25.95 12.39
N GLN A 234 23.40 24.91 12.33
CA GLN A 234 24.56 24.88 11.43
C GLN A 234 24.19 24.91 9.95
N GLU A 235 23.11 24.21 9.58
CA GLU A 235 22.55 24.23 8.23
C GLU A 235 22.02 25.63 7.86
N ALA A 236 21.35 26.32 8.79
CA ALA A 236 20.87 27.68 8.58
C ALA A 236 21.99 28.72 8.45
N GLU A 237 23.18 28.42 8.97
CA GLU A 237 24.41 29.21 8.88
C GLU A 237 25.26 28.87 7.64
N GLY A 238 24.83 27.92 6.81
CA GLY A 238 25.57 27.48 5.62
C GLY A 238 26.88 26.74 5.94
N LYS A 239 27.03 26.21 7.16
CA LYS A 239 28.24 25.50 7.60
C LYS A 239 28.22 24.01 7.24
N ARG A 240 27.33 23.60 6.33
CA ARG A 240 27.07 22.20 6.01
C ARG A 240 26.50 22.01 4.61
#